data_AF-K4R3H2-F1
#
_entry.id   AF-K4R3H2-F1
#
_cell.length_a   1.000
_cell.length_b   1.000
_cell.length_c   1.000
_cell.angle_alpha   90.00
_cell.angle_beta   90.00
_cell.angle_gamma   90.00
#
_symmetry.space_group_name_H-M   'P 1'
#
loop_
_entity.id
_entity.type
_entity.pdbx_description
1 polymer ?
#
loop_
_entity_poly.entity_id
_entity_poly.type
_entity_poly.pdbx_seq_one_letter_code
_entity_poly.pdbx_strand_id
1 'polypeptide(L)'
;MSIPPPHGPHQPYGPQEPPGPYGPYPQGQFPPQGPYAPYPYHPYGPYGRPAPVNGVAIAALVLGILCFLPAVGLVLGLVALAQIKKKGERGRGMAIAGSVLSCVGLVLWTVTLTTGIASDTWDTLKDAAGQDGTAYSLAKGDCFDSPTGSLEGATYDVEEVPCAGRHDGEVFAVITLPGGRFPGDDSVTATAEDKCYTLQAEYAMDPWAVPEDATVYYLVPSSQSWRFGDREITCLFGNTDENGTLTGSLRNDETTLDADQIAFLKAMNTVDDVLFEEPEDFPEDDLPANRAWAKDVEGVLGEQIEALEGHGWKSAAEDPVADLLADMKDARTAWAKAAGTDDVDTFYEHYDTGYEYVDGPTTVTAREALGLATTVPSYDGEYEGGDESPGGDELDV
;
A
#
# COMPACT_ATOMS: atom_id res chain seq x y z
N MET A 1 26.92 -20.31 9.84
CA MET A 1 26.21 -19.32 10.69
C MET A 1 26.79 -19.42 12.10
N SER A 2 27.32 -18.31 12.61
CA SER A 2 27.98 -18.25 13.92
C SER A 2 26.95 -18.06 15.02
N ILE A 3 27.02 -18.92 16.03
CA ILE A 3 26.11 -19.04 17.17
C ILE A 3 26.29 -17.85 18.13
N PRO A 4 25.22 -17.16 18.57
CA PRO A 4 25.31 -16.12 19.59
C PRO A 4 25.55 -16.70 21.00
N PRO A 5 26.25 -15.97 21.91
CA PRO A 5 26.60 -16.47 23.24
C PRO A 5 25.43 -16.44 24.24
N PRO A 6 25.46 -17.28 25.30
CA PRO A 6 24.34 -17.49 26.21
C PRO A 6 24.16 -16.36 27.24
N HIS A 7 22.91 -16.18 27.67
CA HIS A 7 22.49 -15.21 28.70
C HIS A 7 23.06 -15.54 30.08
N GLY A 8 23.60 -14.54 30.76
CA GLY A 8 24.10 -14.63 32.13
C GLY A 8 22.99 -14.65 33.19
N PRO A 9 23.29 -15.11 34.42
CA PRO A 9 22.29 -15.36 35.46
C PRO A 9 21.71 -14.07 36.05
N HIS A 10 20.39 -14.09 36.25
CA HIS A 10 19.59 -13.01 36.82
C HIS A 10 19.94 -12.76 38.30
N GLN A 11 20.14 -11.49 38.65
CA GLN A 11 20.35 -11.03 40.04
C GLN A 11 19.00 -10.76 40.74
N PRO A 12 18.86 -11.08 42.05
CA PRO A 12 17.59 -10.94 42.76
C PRO A 12 17.28 -9.49 43.16
N TYR A 13 16.00 -9.15 43.07
CA TYR A 13 15.42 -7.85 43.43
C TYR A 13 15.48 -7.62 44.95
N GLY A 14 16.13 -6.53 45.38
CA GLY A 14 16.16 -6.07 46.77
C GLY A 14 15.01 -5.08 47.09
N PRO A 15 14.54 -4.99 48.35
CA PRO A 15 13.37 -4.18 48.70
C PRO A 15 13.63 -2.67 48.60
N GLN A 16 12.63 -1.92 48.10
CA GLN A 16 12.60 -0.45 48.03
C GLN A 16 12.49 0.21 49.42
N GLU A 17 13.38 1.16 49.72
CA GLU A 17 13.29 2.06 50.87
C GLU A 17 12.67 3.43 50.49
N PRO A 18 11.92 4.08 51.39
CA PRO A 18 11.19 5.32 51.12
C PRO A 18 12.08 6.59 51.15
N PRO A 19 11.68 7.68 50.47
CA PRO A 19 12.48 8.90 50.39
C PRO A 19 12.48 9.69 51.70
N GLY A 20 13.69 10.00 52.20
CA GLY A 20 13.94 10.82 53.39
C GLY A 20 13.95 12.34 53.12
N PRO A 21 13.71 13.17 54.16
CA PRO A 21 13.45 14.61 54.01
C PRO A 21 14.70 15.47 53.79
N TYR A 22 14.51 16.55 53.02
CA TYR A 22 15.51 17.55 52.61
C TYR A 22 16.07 18.36 53.78
N GLY A 23 17.41 18.46 53.87
CA GLY A 23 18.13 19.29 54.85
C GLY A 23 18.92 20.45 54.20
N PRO A 24 19.27 21.52 54.94
CA PRO A 24 19.68 22.82 54.38
C PRO A 24 21.18 22.92 54.05
N TYR A 25 21.50 23.71 53.01
CA TYR A 25 22.86 23.98 52.53
C TYR A 25 23.67 24.92 53.45
N PRO A 26 24.96 24.63 53.75
CA PRO A 26 25.84 25.52 54.50
C PRO A 26 26.55 26.56 53.63
N GLN A 27 26.60 27.79 54.15
CA GLN A 27 27.35 28.94 53.63
C GLN A 27 28.87 28.79 53.85
N GLY A 28 29.66 28.96 52.79
CA GLY A 28 31.14 28.96 52.83
C GLY A 28 31.74 30.36 52.76
N GLN A 29 32.75 30.61 53.60
CA GLN A 29 33.38 31.89 53.90
C GLN A 29 34.43 32.37 52.88
N PHE A 30 34.61 33.68 52.81
CA PHE A 30 35.49 34.45 51.92
C PHE A 30 36.95 34.50 52.43
N PRO A 31 37.99 34.24 51.62
CA PRO A 31 39.39 34.51 52.00
C PRO A 31 39.83 35.98 51.79
N PRO A 32 40.83 36.47 52.56
CA PRO A 32 41.13 37.90 52.75
C PRO A 32 42.03 38.55 51.68
N GLN A 33 41.93 39.88 51.59
CA GLN A 33 42.55 40.76 50.60
C GLN A 33 44.04 41.06 50.84
N GLY A 34 44.82 41.13 49.76
CA GLY A 34 46.22 41.59 49.73
C GLY A 34 46.39 42.98 49.09
N PRO A 35 47.52 43.67 49.32
CA PRO A 35 47.64 45.13 49.12
C PRO A 35 47.94 45.59 47.69
N TYR A 36 47.50 46.82 47.42
CA TYR A 36 47.48 47.55 46.14
C TYR A 36 48.85 47.92 45.54
N ALA A 37 48.95 47.86 44.21
CA ALA A 37 49.99 48.50 43.40
C ALA A 37 49.36 49.49 42.40
N PRO A 38 49.90 50.72 42.21
CA PRO A 38 49.26 51.74 41.36
C PRO A 38 49.66 51.59 39.88
N TYR A 39 48.66 51.55 38.98
CA TYR A 39 48.85 51.60 37.52
C TYR A 39 48.61 53.03 36.98
N PRO A 40 49.37 53.48 35.95
CA PRO A 40 49.29 54.82 35.41
C PRO A 40 48.01 55.09 34.60
N TYR A 41 47.45 56.29 34.81
CA TYR A 41 46.21 56.80 34.23
C TYR A 41 46.44 57.33 32.80
N HIS A 42 45.82 56.68 31.80
CA HIS A 42 45.71 57.21 30.44
C HIS A 42 44.32 57.84 30.21
N PRO A 43 44.20 59.09 29.73
CA PRO A 43 42.91 59.74 29.51
C PRO A 43 42.12 59.09 28.36
N TYR A 44 40.88 58.70 28.66
CA TYR A 44 39.95 58.09 27.71
C TYR A 44 39.29 59.17 26.83
N GLY A 45 39.48 59.08 25.50
CA GLY A 45 38.75 59.87 24.51
C GLY A 45 37.38 59.27 24.20
N PRO A 46 36.37 60.06 23.78
CA PRO A 46 35.01 59.58 23.54
C PRO A 46 34.95 58.60 22.36
N TYR A 47 34.34 57.43 22.60
CA TYR A 47 34.16 56.36 21.63
C TYR A 47 33.16 56.78 20.54
N GLY A 48 33.63 56.90 19.29
CA GLY A 48 32.76 57.02 18.12
C GLY A 48 31.94 55.74 17.92
N ARG A 49 30.62 55.87 17.74
CA ARG A 49 29.74 54.74 17.37
C ARG A 49 30.19 54.17 16.01
N PRO A 50 30.38 52.85 15.87
CA PRO A 50 30.69 52.26 14.56
C PRO A 50 29.51 52.43 13.61
N ALA A 51 29.78 52.81 12.36
CA ALA A 51 28.78 52.94 11.31
C ALA A 51 28.02 51.60 11.08
N PRO A 52 26.70 51.63 10.87
CA PRO A 52 25.88 50.44 10.65
C PRO A 52 26.27 49.70 9.37
N VAL A 53 26.07 48.37 9.36
CA VAL A 53 26.33 47.51 8.20
C VAL A 53 25.17 47.55 7.21
N ASN A 54 25.47 47.55 5.91
CA ASN A 54 24.44 47.61 4.86
C ASN A 54 23.70 46.26 4.72
N GLY A 55 22.38 46.25 4.92
CA GLY A 55 21.55 45.03 4.84
C GLY A 55 21.54 44.35 3.47
N VAL A 56 21.77 45.10 2.39
CA VAL A 56 21.88 44.55 1.02
C VAL A 56 23.17 43.72 0.87
N ALA A 57 24.24 44.05 1.59
CA ALA A 57 25.46 43.25 1.60
C ALA A 57 25.28 41.91 2.32
N ILE A 58 24.41 41.86 3.34
CA ILE A 58 24.04 40.61 4.04
C ILE A 58 23.16 39.76 3.12
N ALA A 59 22.15 40.35 2.48
CA ALA A 59 21.30 39.64 1.53
C ALA A 59 22.10 39.06 0.35
N ALA A 60 23.08 39.81 -0.19
CA ALA A 60 23.97 39.33 -1.24
C ALA A 60 24.86 38.16 -0.77
N LEU A 61 25.33 38.18 0.48
CA LEU A 61 26.12 37.08 1.05
C LEU A 61 25.26 35.82 1.25
N VAL A 62 24.06 35.97 1.83
CA VAL A 62 23.15 34.84 2.10
C VAL A 62 22.66 34.20 0.80
N LEU A 63 22.27 35.01 -0.19
CA LEU A 63 21.85 34.50 -1.50
C LEU A 63 23.02 33.90 -2.31
N GLY A 64 24.22 34.43 -2.14
CA GLY A 64 25.44 33.85 -2.72
C GLY A 64 25.82 32.50 -2.10
N ILE A 65 25.60 32.32 -0.80
CA ILE A 65 25.85 31.06 -0.08
C ILE A 65 24.77 30.02 -0.39
N LEU A 66 23.50 30.43 -0.47
CA LEU A 66 22.37 29.51 -0.67
C LEU A 66 22.14 29.10 -2.13
N CYS A 67 22.87 29.65 -3.10
CA CYS A 67 22.90 29.22 -4.51
C CYS A 67 21.56 29.14 -5.27
N PHE A 68 20.42 29.55 -4.69
CA PHE A 68 19.11 29.41 -5.33
C PHE A 68 18.89 30.36 -6.52
N LEU A 69 19.58 31.52 -6.57
CA LEU A 69 19.49 32.49 -7.68
C LEU A 69 20.82 33.27 -7.81
N PRO A 70 21.89 32.66 -8.37
CA PRO A 70 23.22 33.27 -8.35
C PRO A 70 23.29 34.56 -9.18
N ALA A 71 22.42 34.73 -10.19
CA ALA A 71 22.26 35.98 -10.93
C ALA A 71 21.72 37.14 -10.08
N VAL A 72 20.77 36.87 -9.18
CA VAL A 72 20.18 37.90 -8.30
C VAL A 72 21.17 38.31 -7.22
N GLY A 73 21.93 37.35 -6.66
CA GLY A 73 23.01 37.62 -5.71
C GLY A 73 24.10 38.53 -6.28
N LEU A 74 24.49 38.31 -7.53
CA LEU A 74 25.50 39.12 -8.23
C LEU A 74 25.02 40.58 -8.43
N VAL A 75 23.79 40.78 -8.88
CA VAL A 75 23.21 42.12 -9.09
C VAL A 75 23.11 42.88 -7.77
N LEU A 76 22.63 42.22 -6.70
CA LEU A 76 22.53 42.85 -5.38
C LEU A 76 23.89 43.19 -4.77
N GLY A 77 24.91 42.33 -4.97
CA GLY A 77 26.28 42.62 -4.54
C GLY A 77 26.88 43.86 -5.22
N LEU A 78 26.65 44.03 -6.52
CA LEU A 78 27.09 45.22 -7.27
C LEU A 78 26.37 46.50 -6.82
N VAL A 79 25.05 46.42 -6.55
CA VAL A 79 24.27 47.54 -6.01
C VAL A 79 24.72 47.91 -4.60
N ALA A 80 25.00 46.92 -3.73
CA ALA A 80 25.52 47.14 -2.39
C ALA A 80 26.88 47.85 -2.42
N LEU A 81 27.78 47.47 -3.32
CA LEU A 81 29.07 48.13 -3.54
C LEU A 81 28.93 49.60 -3.95
N ALA A 82 27.97 49.92 -4.82
CA ALA A 82 27.68 51.30 -5.23
C ALA A 82 27.09 52.14 -4.09
N GLN A 83 26.21 51.56 -3.26
CA GLN A 83 25.63 52.22 -2.09
C GLN A 83 26.67 52.49 -1.00
N ILE A 84 27.52 51.50 -0.70
CA ILE A 84 28.60 51.61 0.29
C ILE A 84 29.59 52.71 -0.12
N LYS A 85 29.95 52.80 -1.41
CA LYS A 85 30.85 53.86 -1.92
C LYS A 85 30.26 55.27 -1.77
N LYS A 86 28.93 55.42 -1.88
CA LYS A 86 28.24 56.71 -1.75
C LYS A 86 27.92 57.11 -0.31
N LYS A 87 27.62 56.15 0.56
CA LYS A 87 27.13 56.39 1.94
C LYS A 87 28.17 56.15 3.04
N GLY A 88 29.32 55.55 2.74
CA GLY A 88 30.39 55.30 3.71
C GLY A 88 30.09 54.18 4.73
N GLU A 89 29.15 53.29 4.43
CA GLU A 89 28.70 52.20 5.30
C GLU A 89 29.71 51.03 5.37
N ARG A 90 29.73 50.27 6.47
CA ARG A 90 30.57 49.05 6.59
C ARG A 90 29.89 47.88 5.88
N GLY A 91 30.68 47.00 5.24
CA GLY A 91 30.14 45.82 4.54
C GLY A 91 30.77 45.52 3.17
N ARG A 92 31.75 46.32 2.73
CA ARG A 92 32.41 46.16 1.43
C ARG A 92 33.03 44.77 1.22
N GLY A 93 33.63 44.19 2.26
CA GLY A 93 34.19 42.84 2.21
C GLY A 93 33.15 41.75 2.00
N MET A 94 31.97 41.88 2.64
CA MET A 94 30.87 40.91 2.48
C MET A 94 30.23 41.00 1.10
N ALA A 95 30.05 42.22 0.57
CA ALA A 95 29.53 42.40 -0.79
C ALA A 95 30.49 41.83 -1.86
N ILE A 96 31.81 41.97 -1.67
CA ILE A 96 32.81 41.36 -2.57
C ILE A 96 32.77 39.83 -2.45
N ALA A 97 32.73 39.28 -1.24
CA ALA A 97 32.65 37.83 -1.04
C ALA A 97 31.37 37.24 -1.65
N GLY A 98 30.21 37.88 -1.43
CA GLY A 98 28.94 37.48 -2.03
C GLY A 98 28.98 37.51 -3.56
N SER A 99 29.51 38.57 -4.17
CA SER A 99 29.65 38.65 -5.63
C SER A 99 30.60 37.59 -6.20
N VAL A 100 31.72 37.31 -5.53
CA VAL A 100 32.67 36.28 -5.97
C VAL A 100 32.05 34.89 -5.90
N LEU A 101 31.37 34.57 -4.80
CA LEU A 101 30.65 33.30 -4.63
C LEU A 101 29.52 33.16 -5.67
N SER A 102 28.78 34.22 -5.97
CA SER A 102 27.76 34.21 -7.02
C SER A 102 28.34 34.03 -8.43
N CYS A 103 29.51 34.59 -8.73
CA CYS A 103 30.19 34.34 -10.01
C CYS A 103 30.64 32.89 -10.14
N VAL A 104 31.20 32.31 -9.07
CA VAL A 104 31.58 30.89 -9.05
C VAL A 104 30.34 30.01 -9.18
N GLY A 105 29.26 30.34 -8.48
CA GLY A 105 27.97 29.66 -8.58
C GLY A 105 27.37 29.73 -9.99
N LEU A 106 27.44 30.89 -10.66
CA LEU A 106 27.02 31.02 -12.07
C LEU A 106 27.87 30.15 -13.01
N VAL A 107 29.20 30.17 -12.85
CA VAL A 107 30.09 29.35 -13.69
C VAL A 107 29.80 27.86 -13.48
N LEU A 108 29.63 27.42 -12.23
CA LEU A 108 29.24 26.06 -11.90
C LEU A 108 27.88 25.71 -12.53
N TRP A 109 26.85 26.53 -12.34
CA TRP A 109 25.53 26.33 -12.96
C TRP A 109 25.61 26.24 -14.49
N THR A 110 26.39 27.11 -15.12
CA THR A 110 26.57 27.10 -16.59
C THR A 110 27.26 25.83 -17.05
N VAL A 111 28.27 25.35 -16.30
CA VAL A 111 28.92 24.06 -16.56
C VAL A 111 27.92 22.92 -16.38
N THR A 112 27.20 22.87 -15.25
CA THR A 112 26.21 21.82 -14.95
C THR A 112 25.10 21.73 -16.01
N LEU A 113 24.59 22.88 -16.50
CA LEU A 113 23.58 22.92 -17.57
C LEU A 113 24.14 22.53 -18.95
N THR A 114 25.42 22.78 -19.21
CA THR A 114 26.03 22.48 -20.52
C THR A 114 26.58 21.05 -20.61
N THR A 115 26.90 20.42 -19.48
CA THR A 115 27.43 19.05 -19.42
C THR A 115 26.38 17.98 -19.09
N GLY A 116 25.12 18.34 -18.82
CA GLY A 116 24.05 17.39 -18.49
C GLY A 116 24.10 16.82 -17.06
N ILE A 117 25.08 17.20 -16.25
CA ILE A 117 25.25 16.67 -14.88
C ILE A 117 24.05 17.03 -13.98
N ALA A 118 23.26 18.06 -14.31
CA ALA A 118 22.03 18.40 -13.60
C ALA A 118 20.94 17.32 -13.74
N SER A 119 20.81 16.64 -14.89
CA SER A 119 19.87 15.52 -15.01
C SER A 119 20.39 14.33 -14.23
N ASP A 120 21.68 13.99 -14.34
CA ASP A 120 22.25 12.85 -13.63
C ASP A 120 22.17 13.03 -12.11
N THR A 121 22.40 14.24 -11.59
CA THR A 121 22.25 14.52 -10.15
C THR A 121 20.80 14.64 -9.70
N TRP A 122 19.87 15.03 -10.58
CA TRP A 122 18.44 15.03 -10.30
C TRP A 122 17.86 13.60 -10.32
N ASP A 123 18.34 12.76 -11.23
CA ASP A 123 18.01 11.34 -11.30
C ASP A 123 18.63 10.59 -10.12
N THR A 124 19.90 10.86 -9.78
CA THR A 124 20.53 10.30 -8.56
C THR A 124 19.86 10.80 -7.28
N LEU A 125 19.31 12.03 -7.25
CA LEU A 125 18.52 12.52 -6.10
C LEU A 125 17.11 11.95 -6.08
N LYS A 126 16.49 11.63 -7.23
CA LYS A 126 15.25 10.85 -7.30
C LYS A 126 15.48 9.41 -6.84
N ASP A 127 16.56 8.79 -7.28
CA ASP A 127 16.93 7.44 -6.90
C ASP A 127 17.33 7.39 -5.41
N ALA A 128 18.01 8.42 -4.89
CA ALA A 128 18.32 8.55 -3.47
C ALA A 128 17.12 8.99 -2.60
N ALA A 129 16.12 9.67 -3.18
CA ALA A 129 14.86 9.97 -2.50
C ALA A 129 13.83 8.82 -2.60
N GLY A 130 14.01 7.91 -3.55
CA GLY A 130 13.26 6.65 -3.68
C GLY A 130 13.90 5.48 -2.91
N GLN A 131 15.05 5.69 -2.26
CA GLN A 131 15.72 4.70 -1.42
C GLN A 131 15.40 4.83 0.08
N ASP A 132 14.57 5.80 0.47
CA ASP A 132 13.87 5.76 1.76
C ASP A 132 12.50 5.10 1.50
N GLY A 133 12.43 3.78 1.62
CA GLY A 133 11.17 3.04 1.63
C GLY A 133 10.31 3.53 2.79
N THR A 134 9.48 4.54 2.55
CA THR A 134 8.46 4.96 3.49
C THR A 134 7.20 4.17 3.18
N ALA A 135 6.72 3.36 4.12
CA ALA A 135 5.46 2.60 4.01
C ALA A 135 4.18 3.44 3.79
N TYR A 136 4.29 4.75 3.53
CA TYR A 136 3.18 5.68 3.35
C TYR A 136 2.89 6.02 1.88
N SER A 137 3.48 5.33 0.90
CA SER A 137 3.31 5.69 -0.52
C SER A 137 3.02 4.53 -1.47
N LEU A 138 2.58 3.38 -0.98
CA LEU A 138 2.13 2.29 -1.87
C LEU A 138 0.89 2.75 -2.64
N ALA A 139 0.97 2.72 -3.96
CA ALA A 139 -0.12 3.00 -4.86
C ALA A 139 -0.72 1.71 -5.44
N LYS A 140 -1.93 1.81 -5.98
CA LYS A 140 -2.55 0.72 -6.74
C LYS A 140 -1.63 0.28 -7.88
N GLY A 141 -1.27 -1.00 -7.91
CA GLY A 141 -0.35 -1.62 -8.87
C GLY A 141 1.07 -1.84 -8.35
N ASP A 142 1.40 -1.33 -7.17
CA ASP A 142 2.74 -1.47 -6.61
C ASP A 142 2.91 -2.84 -5.94
N CYS A 143 4.07 -3.47 -6.17
CA CYS A 143 4.47 -4.68 -5.48
C CYS A 143 5.60 -4.36 -4.52
N PHE A 144 5.67 -5.05 -3.38
CA PHE A 144 6.63 -4.75 -2.35
C PHE A 144 7.07 -5.98 -1.55
N ASP A 145 8.25 -5.88 -0.94
CA ASP A 145 8.74 -6.81 0.08
C ASP A 145 8.59 -6.17 1.47
N SER A 146 8.13 -6.99 2.43
CA SER A 146 8.05 -6.64 3.84
C SER A 146 9.41 -6.88 4.50
N PRO A 147 9.92 -5.97 5.36
CA PRO A 147 11.20 -6.20 6.04
C PRO A 147 11.23 -7.46 6.93
N THR A 148 10.06 -7.89 7.40
CA THR A 148 9.88 -9.11 8.20
C THR A 148 9.65 -10.35 7.35
N GLY A 149 9.41 -10.20 6.04
CA GLY A 149 8.93 -11.24 5.15
C GLY A 149 7.49 -11.67 5.44
N SER A 150 6.80 -10.99 6.36
CA SER A 150 5.43 -11.30 6.77
C SER A 150 4.55 -10.06 6.61
N LEU A 151 3.32 -10.29 6.15
CA LEU A 151 2.28 -9.27 6.04
C LEU A 151 1.45 -9.14 7.32
N GLU A 152 1.68 -10.01 8.31
CA GLU A 152 1.00 -9.95 9.59
C GLU A 152 1.69 -9.00 10.57
N GLY A 153 0.87 -8.20 11.25
CA GLY A 153 1.33 -7.28 12.29
C GLY A 153 1.71 -5.90 11.74
N ALA A 154 2.79 -5.33 12.27
CA ALA A 154 3.18 -3.96 12.00
C ALA A 154 4.11 -3.89 10.78
N THR A 155 3.53 -3.73 9.60
CA THR A 155 4.28 -3.56 8.35
C THR A 155 4.65 -2.08 8.18
N TYR A 156 5.88 -1.74 8.54
CA TYR A 156 6.48 -0.43 8.28
C TYR A 156 7.68 -0.60 7.36
N ASP A 157 8.00 0.46 6.62
CA ASP A 157 9.19 0.57 5.77
C ASP A 157 9.32 -0.54 4.71
N VAL A 158 8.25 -0.78 3.96
CA VAL A 158 8.23 -1.72 2.83
C VAL A 158 9.13 -1.25 1.68
N GLU A 159 9.72 -2.19 0.95
CA GLU A 159 10.54 -1.94 -0.23
C GLU A 159 9.72 -2.22 -1.50
N GLU A 160 9.47 -1.21 -2.33
CA GLU A 160 8.83 -1.41 -3.63
C GLU A 160 9.75 -2.22 -4.56
N VAL A 161 9.23 -3.29 -5.15
CA VAL A 161 9.96 -4.20 -6.04
C VAL A 161 9.16 -4.46 -7.33
N PRO A 162 9.83 -4.84 -8.44
CA PRO A 162 9.12 -5.17 -9.67
C PRO A 162 8.20 -6.39 -9.53
N CYS A 163 6.91 -6.22 -9.83
CA CYS A 163 5.90 -7.28 -9.78
C CYS A 163 6.22 -8.53 -10.62
N ALA A 164 7.02 -8.40 -11.68
CA ALA A 164 7.44 -9.54 -12.50
C ALA A 164 8.33 -10.55 -11.73
N GLY A 165 8.94 -10.11 -10.63
CA GLY A 165 9.69 -10.96 -9.72
C GLY A 165 8.85 -11.53 -8.59
N ARG A 166 9.52 -12.19 -7.65
CA ARG A 166 8.92 -12.55 -6.37
C ARG A 166 8.70 -11.29 -5.54
N HIS A 167 7.61 -11.26 -4.79
CA HIS A 167 7.31 -10.18 -3.86
C HIS A 167 6.34 -10.65 -2.77
N ASP A 168 6.36 -10.00 -1.62
CA ASP A 168 5.48 -10.36 -0.49
C ASP A 168 4.04 -9.89 -0.71
N GLY A 169 3.83 -8.69 -1.27
CA GLY A 169 2.48 -8.15 -1.49
C GLY A 169 2.32 -7.29 -2.74
N GLU A 170 1.10 -7.27 -3.28
CA GLU A 170 0.69 -6.43 -4.42
C GLU A 170 -0.54 -5.60 -4.06
N VAL A 171 -0.43 -4.27 -4.16
CA VAL A 171 -1.50 -3.34 -3.79
C VAL A 171 -2.53 -3.23 -4.91
N PHE A 172 -3.79 -3.54 -4.62
CA PHE A 172 -4.87 -3.45 -5.60
C PHE A 172 -5.82 -2.27 -5.37
N ALA A 173 -5.85 -1.71 -4.15
CA ALA A 173 -6.63 -0.52 -3.85
C ALA A 173 -6.05 0.31 -2.69
N VAL A 174 -6.27 1.62 -2.75
CA VAL A 174 -5.98 2.56 -1.65
C VAL A 174 -7.22 3.42 -1.43
N ILE A 175 -7.75 3.40 -0.21
CA ILE A 175 -9.00 4.06 0.17
C ILE A 175 -8.69 5.12 1.23
N THR A 176 -8.98 6.38 0.93
CA THR A 176 -8.84 7.46 1.92
C THR A 176 -10.12 7.61 2.75
N LEU A 177 -10.00 7.36 4.05
CA LEU A 177 -11.08 7.57 5.01
C LEU A 177 -11.37 9.06 5.23
N PRO A 178 -12.64 9.42 5.53
CA PRO A 178 -12.99 10.79 5.82
C PRO A 178 -12.24 11.31 7.05
N GLY A 179 -11.83 12.58 6.99
CA GLY A 179 -11.19 13.25 8.12
C GLY A 179 -12.10 13.37 9.35
N GLY A 180 -11.51 13.49 10.53
CA GLY A 180 -12.26 13.62 11.78
C GLY A 180 -11.55 13.02 12.97
N ARG A 181 -12.33 12.70 14.01
CA ARG A 181 -11.85 11.85 15.12
C ARG A 181 -11.65 10.43 14.61
N PHE A 182 -10.65 9.74 15.16
CA PHE A 182 -10.42 8.33 14.84
C PHE A 182 -11.70 7.53 15.12
N PRO A 183 -12.25 6.79 14.13
CA PRO A 183 -13.53 6.11 14.28
C PRO A 183 -13.46 4.90 15.22
N GLY A 184 -12.27 4.38 15.50
CA GLY A 184 -12.05 3.17 16.29
C GLY A 184 -11.62 2.01 15.40
N ASP A 185 -10.79 1.12 15.94
CA ASP A 185 -10.16 0.04 15.16
C ASP A 185 -11.22 -0.86 14.49
N ASP A 186 -12.23 -1.32 15.22
CA ASP A 186 -13.33 -2.16 14.69
C ASP A 186 -14.03 -1.53 13.48
N SER A 187 -14.27 -0.21 13.51
CA SER A 187 -14.94 0.49 12.40
C SER A 187 -14.03 0.62 11.17
N VAL A 188 -12.73 0.76 11.38
CA VAL A 188 -11.75 0.83 10.30
C VAL A 188 -11.61 -0.55 9.65
N THR A 189 -11.46 -1.60 10.45
CA THR A 189 -11.36 -2.98 9.97
C THR A 189 -12.60 -3.41 9.20
N ALA A 190 -13.81 -3.17 9.73
CA ALA A 190 -15.05 -3.49 9.02
C ALA A 190 -15.16 -2.74 7.68
N THR A 191 -14.63 -1.52 7.59
CA THR A 191 -14.58 -0.77 6.33
C THR A 191 -13.55 -1.38 5.37
N ALA A 192 -12.40 -1.81 5.88
CA ALA A 192 -11.35 -2.46 5.09
C ALA A 192 -11.85 -3.78 4.51
N GLU A 193 -12.48 -4.63 5.31
CA GLU A 193 -13.06 -5.90 4.86
C GLU A 193 -14.06 -5.67 3.71
N ASP A 194 -15.13 -4.89 3.95
CA ASP A 194 -16.13 -4.58 2.93
C ASP A 194 -15.51 -4.06 1.62
N LYS A 195 -14.60 -3.08 1.73
CA LYS A 195 -14.05 -2.41 0.55
C LYS A 195 -12.99 -3.23 -0.16
N CYS A 196 -12.08 -3.88 0.57
CA CYS A 196 -10.99 -4.63 -0.03
C CYS A 196 -11.53 -5.87 -0.75
N TYR A 197 -12.46 -6.64 -0.16
CA TYR A 197 -13.07 -7.78 -0.84
C TYR A 197 -13.91 -7.35 -2.05
N THR A 198 -14.57 -6.19 -2.02
CA THR A 198 -15.27 -5.66 -3.21
C THR A 198 -14.27 -5.28 -4.31
N LEU A 199 -13.22 -4.52 -3.96
CA LEU A 199 -12.28 -3.95 -4.92
C LEU A 199 -11.29 -4.97 -5.48
N GLN A 200 -11.11 -6.12 -4.82
CA GLN A 200 -10.27 -7.21 -5.33
C GLN A 200 -10.78 -7.69 -6.69
N ALA A 201 -12.11 -7.82 -6.85
CA ALA A 201 -12.76 -8.33 -8.05
C ALA A 201 -12.67 -7.33 -9.22
N GLU A 202 -12.51 -6.04 -8.93
CA GLU A 202 -12.25 -5.02 -9.95
C GLU A 202 -10.79 -5.03 -10.43
N TYR A 203 -9.85 -5.54 -9.63
CA TYR A 203 -8.43 -5.57 -9.95
C TYR A 203 -7.99 -6.88 -10.59
N ALA A 204 -8.48 -7.99 -10.03
CA ALA A 204 -8.34 -9.35 -10.51
C ALA A 204 -9.72 -9.83 -10.97
N MET A 205 -10.18 -9.31 -12.11
CA MET A 205 -11.44 -9.68 -12.76
C MET A 205 -11.50 -11.16 -13.17
N ASP A 206 -10.36 -11.82 -13.36
CA ASP A 206 -10.26 -13.26 -13.60
C ASP A 206 -9.91 -13.99 -12.29
N PRO A 207 -10.90 -14.52 -11.54
CA PRO A 207 -10.65 -15.23 -10.29
C PRO A 207 -9.82 -16.51 -10.49
N TRP A 208 -9.87 -17.16 -11.66
CA TRP A 208 -9.07 -18.36 -11.94
C TRP A 208 -7.59 -18.05 -12.16
N ALA A 209 -7.24 -16.77 -12.37
CA ALA A 209 -5.87 -16.31 -12.46
C ALA A 209 -5.27 -15.99 -11.08
N VAL A 210 -6.08 -15.98 -10.01
CA VAL A 210 -5.62 -15.78 -8.64
C VAL A 210 -5.15 -17.14 -8.09
N PRO A 211 -3.88 -17.27 -7.66
CA PRO A 211 -3.39 -18.50 -7.04
C PRO A 211 -4.17 -18.86 -5.78
N GLU A 212 -4.35 -20.16 -5.51
CA GLU A 212 -5.04 -20.65 -4.30
C GLU A 212 -4.34 -20.23 -3.00
N ASP A 213 -3.03 -19.99 -3.07
CA ASP A 213 -2.22 -19.51 -1.95
C ASP A 213 -2.17 -17.97 -1.88
N ALA A 214 -2.96 -17.24 -2.66
CA ALA A 214 -3.09 -15.78 -2.57
C ALA A 214 -4.38 -15.39 -1.82
N THR A 215 -4.27 -14.45 -0.89
CA THR A 215 -5.41 -13.92 -0.13
C THR A 215 -5.31 -12.41 0.06
N VAL A 216 -6.41 -11.79 0.48
CA VAL A 216 -6.48 -10.35 0.76
C VAL A 216 -5.96 -10.04 2.15
N TYR A 217 -5.03 -9.09 2.19
CA TYR A 217 -4.58 -8.39 3.39
C TYR A 217 -4.95 -6.91 3.28
N TYR A 218 -4.97 -6.24 4.42
CA TYR A 218 -5.17 -4.80 4.47
C TYR A 218 -4.29 -4.13 5.52
N LEU A 219 -3.67 -3.03 5.13
CA LEU A 219 -3.00 -2.11 6.06
C LEU A 219 -3.98 -1.00 6.42
N VAL A 220 -4.17 -0.78 7.72
CA VAL A 220 -5.18 0.15 8.23
C VAL A 220 -4.57 1.19 9.16
N PRO A 221 -5.13 2.41 9.20
CA PRO A 221 -4.59 3.45 10.07
C PRO A 221 -4.87 3.12 11.53
N SER A 222 -3.86 3.29 12.37
CA SER A 222 -3.99 3.17 13.83
C SER A 222 -4.43 4.50 14.45
N SER A 223 -4.93 4.46 15.70
CA SER A 223 -5.20 5.68 16.45
C SER A 223 -3.99 6.61 16.60
N GLN A 224 -2.77 6.08 16.52
CA GLN A 224 -1.52 6.83 16.56
C GLN A 224 -1.20 7.47 15.21
N SER A 225 -1.16 6.71 14.12
CA SER A 225 -0.89 7.23 12.77
C SER A 225 -1.98 8.22 12.34
N TRP A 226 -3.22 8.02 12.79
CA TRP A 226 -4.31 8.97 12.60
C TRP A 226 -4.02 10.36 13.18
N ARG A 227 -3.30 10.46 14.30
CA ARG A 227 -2.89 11.77 14.86
C ARG A 227 -1.86 12.49 14.00
N PHE A 228 -1.13 11.74 13.18
CA PHE A 228 -0.12 12.26 12.25
C PHE A 228 -0.64 12.46 10.82
N GLY A 229 -1.91 12.11 10.57
CA GLY A 229 -2.59 12.41 9.30
C GLY A 229 -2.86 11.19 8.42
N ASP A 230 -2.46 10.00 8.83
CA ASP A 230 -2.75 8.76 8.11
C ASP A 230 -4.25 8.44 8.13
N ARG A 231 -4.84 8.29 6.94
CA ARG A 231 -6.25 8.02 6.72
C ARG A 231 -6.44 6.90 5.71
N GLU A 232 -5.40 6.18 5.33
CA GLU A 232 -5.43 5.30 4.17
C GLU A 232 -5.59 3.84 4.59
N ILE A 233 -6.59 3.18 4.00
CA ILE A 233 -6.67 1.72 3.98
C ILE A 233 -6.00 1.28 2.68
N THR A 234 -4.97 0.45 2.79
CA THR A 234 -4.28 -0.14 1.64
C THR A 234 -4.64 -1.61 1.54
N CYS A 235 -5.36 -1.97 0.48
CA CYS A 235 -5.74 -3.35 0.19
C CYS A 235 -4.70 -4.00 -0.71
N LEU A 236 -4.28 -5.20 -0.36
CA LEU A 236 -3.23 -5.92 -1.08
C LEU A 236 -3.47 -7.42 -1.12
N PHE A 237 -2.98 -8.06 -2.17
CA PHE A 237 -2.83 -9.51 -2.20
C PHE A 237 -1.52 -9.91 -1.55
N GLY A 238 -1.52 -11.05 -0.87
CA GLY A 238 -0.34 -11.66 -0.26
C GLY A 238 -0.48 -13.17 -0.22
N ASN A 239 0.60 -13.87 0.14
CA ASN A 239 0.55 -15.33 0.27
C ASN A 239 -0.09 -15.77 1.59
N THR A 240 -0.82 -16.88 1.59
CA THR A 240 -1.43 -17.47 2.80
C THR A 240 -0.40 -18.13 3.73
N ASP A 241 0.74 -18.61 3.19
CA ASP A 241 1.91 -19.01 3.98
C ASP A 241 2.71 -17.76 4.37
N GLU A 242 2.98 -17.59 5.66
CA GLU A 242 3.77 -16.49 6.21
C GLU A 242 5.16 -16.36 5.57
N ASN A 243 5.72 -17.44 5.00
CA ASN A 243 7.01 -17.43 4.30
C ASN A 243 6.87 -17.58 2.78
N GLY A 244 5.64 -17.64 2.28
CA GLY A 244 5.32 -17.67 0.86
C GLY A 244 5.50 -16.31 0.21
N THR A 245 5.56 -16.27 -1.11
CA THR A 245 5.64 -15.02 -1.88
C THR A 245 4.80 -15.15 -3.13
N LEU A 246 4.22 -14.04 -3.59
CA LEU A 246 3.62 -13.96 -4.92
C LEU A 246 4.71 -13.94 -6.00
N THR A 247 4.32 -14.16 -7.26
CA THR A 247 5.20 -14.03 -8.42
C THR A 247 4.41 -13.60 -9.64
N GLY A 248 4.84 -12.52 -10.30
CA GLY A 248 4.02 -11.90 -11.34
C GLY A 248 2.91 -11.05 -10.74
N SER A 249 2.36 -10.13 -11.52
CA SER A 249 1.22 -9.32 -11.09
C SER A 249 -0.08 -10.11 -11.22
N LEU A 250 -0.95 -10.03 -10.21
CA LEU A 250 -2.32 -10.54 -10.22
C LEU A 250 -3.30 -9.62 -10.96
N ARG A 251 -2.83 -8.46 -11.43
CA ARG A 251 -3.65 -7.49 -12.15
C ARG A 251 -4.14 -8.03 -13.48
N ASN A 252 -5.45 -8.12 -13.61
CA ASN A 252 -6.13 -8.41 -14.87
C ASN A 252 -7.41 -7.56 -15.01
N ASP A 253 -7.31 -6.27 -14.72
CA ASP A 253 -8.43 -5.32 -14.82
C ASP A 253 -8.68 -4.80 -16.26
N GLU A 254 -9.71 -3.96 -16.45
CA GLU A 254 -10.07 -3.36 -17.74
C GLU A 254 -8.94 -2.59 -18.44
N THR A 255 -7.85 -2.24 -17.74
CA THR A 255 -6.69 -1.56 -18.34
C THR A 255 -5.69 -2.53 -18.96
N THR A 256 -5.79 -3.82 -18.64
CA THR A 256 -4.89 -4.88 -19.08
C THR A 256 -5.59 -5.91 -19.98
N LEU A 257 -6.89 -6.10 -19.80
CA LEU A 257 -7.71 -7.02 -20.59
C LEU A 257 -8.19 -6.39 -21.91
N ASP A 258 -8.46 -7.25 -22.90
CA ASP A 258 -9.16 -6.84 -24.10
C ASP A 258 -10.69 -6.89 -23.98
N ALA A 259 -11.40 -6.36 -24.98
CA ALA A 259 -12.84 -6.23 -24.94
C ALA A 259 -13.60 -7.58 -24.87
N ASP A 260 -13.06 -8.65 -25.46
CA ASP A 260 -13.69 -9.97 -25.41
C ASP A 260 -13.51 -10.58 -24.03
N GLN A 261 -12.31 -10.46 -23.46
CA GLN A 261 -12.02 -10.91 -22.09
C GLN A 261 -12.88 -10.18 -21.05
N ILE A 262 -13.00 -8.85 -21.16
CA ILE A 262 -13.83 -8.04 -20.24
C ILE A 262 -15.31 -8.45 -20.36
N ALA A 263 -15.82 -8.63 -21.59
CA ALA A 263 -17.21 -9.03 -21.80
C ALA A 263 -17.49 -10.42 -21.20
N PHE A 264 -16.58 -11.36 -21.42
CA PHE A 264 -16.68 -12.71 -20.87
C PHE A 264 -16.64 -12.72 -19.34
N LEU A 265 -15.60 -12.14 -18.74
CA LEU A 265 -15.41 -12.17 -17.28
C LEU A 265 -16.53 -11.44 -16.53
N LYS A 266 -17.01 -10.28 -17.04
CA LYS A 266 -18.16 -9.61 -16.41
C LYS A 266 -19.41 -10.48 -16.42
N ALA A 267 -19.64 -11.20 -17.52
CA ALA A 267 -20.77 -12.12 -17.62
C ALA A 267 -20.63 -13.27 -16.62
N MET A 268 -19.45 -13.93 -16.57
CA MET A 268 -19.20 -15.04 -15.64
C MET A 268 -19.25 -14.61 -14.17
N ASN A 269 -18.61 -13.50 -13.79
CA ASN A 269 -18.58 -13.07 -12.39
C ASN A 269 -19.98 -12.71 -11.84
N THR A 270 -20.90 -12.26 -12.70
CA THR A 270 -22.27 -11.93 -12.27
C THR A 270 -23.04 -13.17 -11.83
N VAL A 271 -22.82 -14.32 -12.47
CA VAL A 271 -23.46 -15.57 -12.03
C VAL A 271 -22.78 -16.13 -10.79
N ASP A 272 -21.44 -16.03 -10.71
CA ASP A 272 -20.69 -16.44 -9.52
C ASP A 272 -21.17 -15.69 -8.28
N ASP A 273 -21.41 -14.38 -8.36
CA ASP A 273 -21.96 -13.58 -7.25
C ASP A 273 -23.27 -14.16 -6.71
N VAL A 274 -24.18 -14.59 -7.59
CA VAL A 274 -25.47 -15.17 -7.18
C VAL A 274 -25.33 -16.61 -6.69
N LEU A 275 -24.37 -17.38 -7.22
CA LEU A 275 -24.05 -18.72 -6.72
C LEU A 275 -23.46 -18.65 -5.31
N PHE A 276 -22.69 -17.62 -4.98
CA PHE A 276 -22.19 -17.37 -3.62
C PHE A 276 -23.28 -16.98 -2.61
N GLU A 277 -24.44 -16.54 -3.08
CA GLU A 277 -25.62 -16.26 -2.23
C GLU A 277 -26.44 -17.51 -1.90
N GLU A 278 -25.87 -18.71 -2.07
CA GLU A 278 -26.48 -19.98 -1.68
C GLU A 278 -26.97 -19.94 -0.22
N PRO A 279 -28.21 -20.38 0.07
CA PRO A 279 -28.72 -20.39 1.44
C PRO A 279 -27.87 -21.23 2.40
N GLU A 280 -27.70 -20.74 3.63
CA GLU A 280 -27.01 -21.50 4.69
C GLU A 280 -27.77 -22.78 5.10
N ASP A 281 -29.11 -22.73 5.07
CA ASP A 281 -29.97 -23.87 5.39
C ASP A 281 -30.10 -24.78 4.16
N PHE A 282 -29.82 -26.08 4.32
CA PHE A 282 -29.95 -27.06 3.25
C PHE A 282 -31.41 -27.21 2.77
N PRO A 283 -31.63 -27.68 1.53
CA PRO A 283 -32.94 -28.03 1.00
C PRO A 283 -33.84 -28.87 1.92
N GLU A 284 -33.28 -29.77 2.75
CA GLU A 284 -34.02 -30.55 3.74
C GLU A 284 -34.67 -29.70 4.84
N ASP A 285 -34.03 -28.58 5.17
CA ASP A 285 -34.43 -27.67 6.26
C ASP A 285 -35.27 -26.50 5.73
N ASP A 286 -34.88 -25.90 4.59
CA ASP A 286 -35.62 -24.81 3.94
C ASP A 286 -35.60 -24.93 2.39
N LEU A 287 -36.32 -25.92 1.87
CA LEU A 287 -36.55 -26.06 0.42
C LEU A 287 -37.16 -24.78 -0.22
N PRO A 288 -38.13 -24.07 0.40
CA PRO A 288 -38.64 -22.82 -0.17
C PRO A 288 -37.57 -21.74 -0.41
N ALA A 289 -36.62 -21.54 0.51
CA ALA A 289 -35.52 -20.61 0.33
C ALA A 289 -34.58 -21.04 -0.81
N ASN A 290 -34.19 -22.31 -0.83
CA ASN A 290 -33.33 -22.90 -1.88
C ASN A 290 -33.95 -22.80 -3.27
N ARG A 291 -35.27 -23.00 -3.38
CA ARG A 291 -35.99 -22.80 -4.66
C ARG A 291 -36.07 -21.35 -5.09
N ALA A 292 -36.17 -20.42 -4.15
CA ALA A 292 -36.15 -18.99 -4.46
C ALA A 292 -34.78 -18.60 -5.01
N TRP A 293 -33.71 -19.01 -4.34
CA TRP A 293 -32.33 -18.83 -4.81
C TRP A 293 -32.08 -19.47 -6.18
N ALA A 294 -32.46 -20.74 -6.38
CA ALA A 294 -32.35 -21.42 -7.69
C ALA A 294 -33.07 -20.68 -8.82
N LYS A 295 -34.16 -19.96 -8.51
CA LYS A 295 -34.87 -19.12 -9.47
C LYS A 295 -34.12 -17.84 -9.79
N ASP A 296 -33.45 -17.25 -8.81
CA ASP A 296 -32.60 -16.08 -9.02
C ASP A 296 -31.38 -16.46 -9.88
N VAL A 297 -30.77 -17.63 -9.65
CA VAL A 297 -29.73 -18.22 -10.52
C VAL A 297 -30.24 -18.39 -11.96
N GLU A 298 -31.43 -18.98 -12.16
CA GLU A 298 -32.05 -19.12 -13.49
C GLU A 298 -32.21 -17.77 -14.22
N GLY A 299 -32.63 -16.75 -13.49
CA GLY A 299 -32.81 -15.39 -14.02
C GLY A 299 -31.49 -14.77 -14.47
N VAL A 300 -30.49 -14.77 -13.58
CA VAL A 300 -29.15 -14.20 -13.85
C VAL A 300 -28.47 -14.91 -15.01
N LEU A 301 -28.51 -16.25 -15.03
CA LEU A 301 -27.95 -17.04 -16.12
C LEU A 301 -28.62 -16.71 -17.47
N GLY A 302 -29.91 -16.38 -17.45
CA GLY A 302 -30.62 -15.85 -18.62
C GLY A 302 -30.04 -14.54 -19.16
N GLU A 303 -29.79 -13.57 -18.27
CA GLU A 303 -29.20 -12.27 -18.65
C GLU A 303 -27.76 -12.45 -19.16
N GLN A 304 -27.01 -13.36 -18.56
CA GLN A 304 -25.64 -13.71 -18.96
C GLN A 304 -25.59 -14.30 -20.38
N ILE A 305 -26.47 -15.27 -20.67
CA ILE A 305 -26.61 -15.88 -22.00
C ILE A 305 -26.90 -14.78 -23.04
N GLU A 306 -27.84 -13.88 -22.76
CA GLU A 306 -28.18 -12.78 -23.67
C GLU A 306 -27.00 -11.82 -23.90
N ALA A 307 -26.23 -11.51 -22.85
CA ALA A 307 -25.06 -10.65 -22.94
C ALA A 307 -23.95 -11.27 -23.81
N LEU A 308 -23.66 -12.56 -23.61
CA LEU A 308 -22.64 -13.30 -24.36
C LEU A 308 -23.06 -13.55 -25.82
N GLU A 309 -24.34 -13.84 -26.09
CA GLU A 309 -24.88 -13.96 -27.45
C GLU A 309 -24.87 -12.62 -28.21
N GLY A 310 -25.05 -11.52 -27.48
CA GLY A 310 -25.06 -10.16 -28.03
C GLY A 310 -23.66 -9.61 -28.34
N HIS A 311 -22.60 -10.22 -27.82
CA HIS A 311 -21.22 -9.76 -28.01
C HIS A 311 -20.59 -10.30 -29.30
N GLY A 312 -19.83 -9.45 -30.00
CA GLY A 312 -19.16 -9.81 -31.25
C GLY A 312 -17.77 -10.38 -30.98
N TRP A 313 -17.66 -11.70 -30.89
CA TRP A 313 -16.41 -12.42 -30.60
C TRP A 313 -15.41 -12.38 -31.77
N LYS A 314 -14.10 -12.43 -31.46
CA LYS A 314 -13.09 -12.78 -32.46
C LYS A 314 -13.32 -14.20 -32.97
N SER A 315 -12.98 -14.44 -34.23
CA SER A 315 -13.21 -15.74 -34.92
C SER A 315 -12.64 -16.97 -34.21
N ALA A 316 -11.60 -16.81 -33.38
CA ALA A 316 -11.01 -17.92 -32.62
C ALA A 316 -11.85 -18.33 -31.39
N ALA A 317 -12.66 -17.41 -30.85
CA ALA A 317 -13.50 -17.63 -29.68
C ALA A 317 -14.99 -17.82 -30.02
N GLU A 318 -15.42 -17.53 -31.26
CA GLU A 318 -16.81 -17.68 -31.70
C GLU A 318 -17.38 -19.09 -31.43
N ASP A 319 -16.73 -20.14 -31.94
CA ASP A 319 -17.21 -21.52 -31.75
C ASP A 319 -17.10 -21.98 -30.27
N PRO A 320 -15.96 -21.79 -29.56
CA PRO A 320 -15.86 -22.14 -28.14
C PRO A 320 -16.90 -21.47 -27.24
N VAL A 321 -17.19 -20.18 -27.44
CA VAL A 321 -18.20 -19.47 -26.66
C VAL A 321 -19.61 -19.93 -27.03
N ALA A 322 -19.86 -20.28 -28.30
CA ALA A 322 -21.14 -20.85 -28.72
C ALA A 322 -21.42 -22.23 -28.09
N ASP A 323 -20.39 -23.07 -27.93
CA ASP A 323 -20.51 -24.35 -27.23
C ASP A 323 -20.81 -24.15 -25.74
N LEU A 324 -20.09 -23.24 -25.07
CA LEU A 324 -20.40 -22.86 -23.69
C LEU A 324 -21.83 -22.33 -23.54
N LEU A 325 -22.28 -21.48 -24.45
CA LEU A 325 -23.65 -20.95 -24.46
C LEU A 325 -24.72 -22.05 -24.59
N ALA A 326 -24.40 -23.19 -25.21
CA ALA A 326 -25.30 -24.34 -25.26
C ALA A 326 -25.44 -24.98 -23.87
N ASP A 327 -24.32 -25.24 -23.20
CA ASP A 327 -24.30 -25.82 -21.85
C ASP A 327 -24.96 -24.88 -20.84
N MET A 328 -24.73 -23.57 -20.92
CA MET A 328 -25.40 -22.57 -20.08
C MET A 328 -26.92 -22.59 -20.24
N LYS A 329 -27.46 -22.83 -21.45
CA LYS A 329 -28.90 -22.94 -21.68
C LYS A 329 -29.49 -24.21 -21.07
N ASP A 330 -28.73 -25.30 -21.11
CA ASP A 330 -29.11 -26.56 -20.47
C ASP A 330 -29.08 -26.41 -18.94
N ALA A 331 -28.04 -25.76 -18.39
CA ALA A 331 -27.94 -25.41 -16.98
C ALA A 331 -29.09 -24.50 -16.52
N ARG A 332 -29.43 -23.45 -17.29
CA ARG A 332 -30.60 -22.60 -17.00
C ARG A 332 -31.89 -23.41 -16.94
N THR A 333 -32.04 -24.39 -17.83
CA THR A 333 -33.19 -25.29 -17.82
C THR A 333 -33.20 -26.19 -16.58
N ALA A 334 -32.03 -26.62 -16.09
CA ALA A 334 -31.91 -27.37 -14.84
C ALA A 334 -32.28 -26.50 -13.63
N TRP A 335 -31.73 -25.29 -13.52
CA TRP A 335 -32.09 -24.33 -12.47
C TRP A 335 -33.59 -24.00 -12.42
N ALA A 336 -34.23 -23.84 -13.59
CA ALA A 336 -35.69 -23.68 -13.68
C ALA A 336 -36.47 -24.87 -13.10
N LYS A 337 -35.97 -26.10 -13.27
CA LYS A 337 -36.59 -27.30 -12.70
C LYS A 337 -36.32 -27.42 -11.19
N ALA A 338 -35.11 -27.10 -10.74
CA ALA A 338 -34.76 -27.02 -9.31
C ALA A 338 -35.69 -26.04 -8.57
N ALA A 339 -35.86 -24.82 -9.11
CA ALA A 339 -36.80 -23.84 -8.57
C ALA A 339 -38.27 -24.34 -8.57
N GLY A 340 -38.63 -25.19 -9.54
CA GLY A 340 -40.00 -25.67 -9.76
C GLY A 340 -40.43 -26.87 -8.91
N THR A 341 -39.51 -27.68 -8.41
CA THR A 341 -39.83 -28.93 -7.70
C THR A 341 -40.21 -28.70 -6.24
N ASP A 342 -41.09 -29.54 -5.68
CA ASP A 342 -41.42 -29.60 -4.25
C ASP A 342 -40.75 -30.80 -3.55
N ASP A 343 -39.85 -31.49 -4.25
CA ASP A 343 -39.15 -32.70 -3.81
C ASP A 343 -37.64 -32.42 -3.70
N VAL A 344 -37.05 -32.73 -2.54
CA VAL A 344 -35.65 -32.42 -2.20
C VAL A 344 -34.67 -33.22 -3.06
N ASP A 345 -34.90 -34.52 -3.26
CA ASP A 345 -34.03 -35.36 -4.08
C ASP A 345 -34.00 -34.84 -5.53
N THR A 346 -35.18 -34.51 -6.08
CA THR A 346 -35.30 -33.89 -7.41
C THR A 346 -34.66 -32.50 -7.47
N PHE A 347 -34.62 -31.75 -6.36
CA PHE A 347 -33.94 -30.47 -6.29
C PHE A 347 -32.45 -30.66 -6.51
N TYR A 348 -31.82 -31.57 -5.75
CA TYR A 348 -30.39 -31.87 -5.88
C TYR A 348 -30.01 -32.39 -7.27
N GLU A 349 -30.81 -33.29 -7.87
CA GLU A 349 -30.56 -33.76 -9.23
C GLU A 349 -30.44 -32.61 -10.25
N HIS A 350 -31.26 -31.57 -10.11
CA HIS A 350 -31.27 -30.42 -11.01
C HIS A 350 -30.26 -29.34 -10.60
N TYR A 351 -30.01 -29.18 -9.31
CA TYR A 351 -28.93 -28.36 -8.76
C TYR A 351 -27.58 -28.83 -9.32
N ASP A 352 -27.26 -30.13 -9.19
CA ASP A 352 -25.98 -30.69 -9.65
C ASP A 352 -25.80 -30.47 -11.16
N THR A 353 -26.85 -30.76 -11.95
CA THR A 353 -26.86 -30.51 -13.39
C THR A 353 -26.67 -29.01 -13.72
N GLY A 354 -27.20 -28.12 -12.87
CA GLY A 354 -27.08 -26.68 -13.03
C GLY A 354 -25.65 -26.15 -12.85
N TYR A 355 -24.82 -26.85 -12.09
CA TYR A 355 -23.42 -26.47 -11.85
C TYR A 355 -22.44 -27.00 -12.90
N GLU A 356 -22.78 -28.05 -13.66
CA GLU A 356 -21.83 -28.76 -14.55
C GLU A 356 -21.09 -27.86 -15.54
N TYR A 357 -21.66 -26.73 -15.95
CA TYR A 357 -21.01 -25.81 -16.87
C TYR A 357 -19.97 -24.90 -16.20
N VAL A 358 -20.09 -24.60 -14.90
CA VAL A 358 -19.32 -23.54 -14.20
C VAL A 358 -17.82 -23.74 -14.36
N ASP A 359 -17.34 -24.97 -14.16
CA ASP A 359 -15.96 -25.40 -14.36
C ASP A 359 -15.82 -26.48 -15.45
N GLY A 360 -16.87 -26.63 -16.25
CA GLY A 360 -16.97 -27.66 -17.27
C GLY A 360 -15.99 -27.48 -18.45
N PRO A 361 -15.83 -28.52 -19.30
CA PRO A 361 -14.87 -28.50 -20.41
C PRO A 361 -15.10 -27.37 -21.43
N THR A 362 -16.35 -26.98 -21.67
CA THR A 362 -16.69 -25.88 -22.59
C THR A 362 -16.30 -24.53 -22.01
N THR A 363 -16.46 -24.31 -20.71
CA THR A 363 -15.95 -23.13 -20.01
C THR A 363 -14.44 -23.04 -20.13
N VAL A 364 -13.72 -24.12 -19.84
CA VAL A 364 -12.24 -24.17 -19.99
C VAL A 364 -11.83 -23.86 -21.44
N THR A 365 -12.53 -24.44 -22.42
CA THR A 365 -12.23 -24.24 -23.85
C THR A 365 -12.50 -22.81 -24.31
N ALA A 366 -13.61 -22.21 -23.87
CA ALA A 366 -13.91 -20.80 -24.15
C ALA A 366 -12.86 -19.86 -23.52
N ARG A 367 -12.46 -20.13 -22.28
CA ARG A 367 -11.40 -19.38 -21.57
C ARG A 367 -10.05 -19.50 -22.27
N GLU A 368 -9.67 -20.71 -22.71
CA GLU A 368 -8.45 -20.92 -23.49
C GLU A 368 -8.45 -20.11 -24.79
N ALA A 369 -9.56 -20.12 -25.52
CA ALA A 369 -9.71 -19.36 -26.77
C ALA A 369 -9.63 -17.84 -26.58
N LEU A 370 -10.00 -17.36 -25.38
CA LEU A 370 -9.90 -15.97 -24.96
C LEU A 370 -8.55 -15.62 -24.30
N GLY A 371 -7.65 -16.60 -24.12
CA GLY A 371 -6.37 -16.41 -23.44
C GLY A 371 -6.50 -16.06 -21.96
N LEU A 372 -7.56 -16.53 -21.30
CA LEU A 372 -7.79 -16.41 -19.86
C LEU A 372 -7.19 -17.61 -19.10
N ALA A 373 -7.16 -17.53 -17.77
CA ALA A 373 -6.69 -18.66 -16.97
C ALA A 373 -7.60 -19.89 -17.14
N THR A 374 -7.01 -21.08 -17.24
CA THR A 374 -7.73 -22.34 -17.53
C THR A 374 -7.61 -23.37 -16.41
N THR A 375 -6.80 -23.09 -15.38
CA THR A 375 -6.76 -23.90 -14.17
C THR A 375 -8.05 -23.68 -13.41
N VAL A 376 -8.83 -24.74 -13.25
CA VAL A 376 -10.03 -24.73 -12.41
C VAL A 376 -9.61 -24.54 -10.95
N PRO A 377 -10.14 -23.54 -10.24
CA PRO A 377 -9.89 -23.39 -8.80
C PRO A 377 -10.36 -24.62 -8.01
N SER A 378 -9.64 -25.04 -6.99
CA SER A 378 -10.20 -25.96 -6.00
C SER A 378 -11.22 -25.24 -5.13
N TYR A 379 -12.39 -25.87 -4.94
CA TYR A 379 -13.45 -25.38 -4.05
C TYR A 379 -13.45 -26.13 -2.70
N ASP A 380 -12.32 -26.78 -2.38
CA ASP A 380 -12.14 -27.64 -1.22
C ASP A 380 -12.01 -26.77 0.05
N GLY A 381 -13.12 -26.20 0.51
CA GLY A 381 -13.24 -25.77 1.90
C GLY A 381 -13.20 -27.00 2.79
N GLU A 382 -12.19 -27.09 3.65
CA GLU A 382 -12.12 -28.07 4.74
C GLU A 382 -13.36 -27.95 5.65
N TYR A 383 -14.43 -28.65 5.30
CA TYR A 383 -15.38 -29.13 6.27
C TYR A 383 -14.70 -30.26 7.04
N GLU A 384 -13.89 -29.93 8.05
CA GLU A 384 -13.59 -30.87 9.14
C GLU A 384 -14.87 -31.08 9.99
N GLY A 385 -15.89 -31.67 9.35
CA GLY A 385 -17.03 -32.27 10.01
C GLY A 385 -16.57 -33.56 10.64
N GLY A 386 -16.36 -33.52 11.96
CA GLY A 386 -15.97 -34.68 12.74
C GLY A 386 -16.98 -35.82 12.59
N ASP A 387 -16.50 -36.95 12.08
CA ASP A 387 -17.06 -38.25 12.42
C ASP A 387 -15.91 -39.21 12.75
N GLU A 388 -15.68 -39.34 14.06
CA GLU A 388 -15.10 -40.55 14.63
C GLU A 388 -15.99 -41.74 14.23
N SER A 389 -15.64 -42.43 13.16
CA SER A 389 -16.21 -43.74 12.88
C SER A 389 -15.74 -44.71 13.97
N PRO A 390 -16.62 -45.29 14.81
CA PRO A 390 -16.21 -46.33 15.74
C PRO A 390 -15.98 -47.60 14.94
N GLY A 391 -14.71 -47.93 14.72
CA GLY A 391 -14.27 -49.17 14.08
C GLY A 391 -14.90 -50.37 14.76
N GLY A 392 -15.59 -51.17 13.96
CA GLY A 392 -16.42 -52.30 14.39
C GLY A 392 -15.66 -53.35 15.18
N ASP A 393 -16.29 -53.75 16.28
CA ASP A 393 -15.99 -54.98 17.00
C ASP A 393 -16.28 -56.20 16.11
N GLU A 394 -15.25 -57.03 16.03
CA GLU A 394 -15.21 -58.40 15.54
C GLU A 394 -16.27 -59.26 16.25
N LEU A 395 -17.21 -59.84 15.50
CA LEU A 395 -18.08 -60.91 15.98
C LEU A 395 -17.81 -62.19 15.17
N ASP A 396 -16.93 -63.03 15.73
CA ASP A 396 -16.88 -64.47 15.52
C ASP A 396 -18.15 -65.13 16.09
N VAL A 397 -19.06 -65.63 15.23
CA VAL A 397 -19.84 -66.88 15.42
C VAL A 397 -20.28 -67.46 14.07
#